data_AF-A0A916UFF7-F1
#
_entry.id   AF-A0A916UFF7-F1
#
_cell.length_a   1.000
_cell.length_b   1.000
_cell.length_c   1.000
_cell.angle_alpha   90.00
_cell.angle_beta   90.00
_cell.angle_gamma   90.00
#
_symmetry.space_group_name_H-M   'P 1'
#
loop_
_entity.id
_entity.type
_entity.pdbx_description
1 polymer ?
#
loop_
_entity_poly.entity_id
_entity_poly.type
_entity_poly.pdbx_seq_one_letter_code
_entity_poly.pdbx_strand_id
1 'polypeptide(L)'
;MADLGTNNPEFKIGVSLNGQERNLHIKPDETSDGIEYFVVFDDENELTQIRLEAEGKWEQMWGELSEEDVNTIGEAITKQTKDGNS
;
A
#
# COMPACT_ATOMS: atom_id res chain seq x y z
N MET A 1 14.31 20.83 -13.06
CA MET A 1 13.20 20.10 -12.43
C MET A 1 13.51 18.65 -12.68
N ALA A 2 13.94 17.94 -11.63
CA ALA A 2 14.23 16.52 -11.72
C ALA A 2 13.03 15.82 -11.09
N ASP A 3 12.04 15.52 -11.92
CA ASP A 3 10.98 14.59 -11.59
C ASP A 3 11.60 13.19 -11.50
N LEU A 4 12.29 12.92 -10.40
CA LEU A 4 12.66 11.57 -9.98
C LEU A 4 11.39 10.91 -9.42
N GLY A 5 10.37 10.75 -10.27
CA GLY A 5 9.19 9.95 -9.96
C GLY A 5 9.62 8.49 -9.98
N THR A 6 9.86 7.93 -8.80
CA THR A 6 10.16 6.52 -8.58
C THR A 6 9.16 5.69 -9.39
N ASN A 7 9.70 4.81 -10.25
CA ASN A 7 9.00 4.09 -11.31
C ASN A 7 8.09 2.97 -10.79
N ASN A 8 7.37 3.16 -9.68
CA ASN A 8 6.36 2.21 -9.26
C ASN A 8 4.99 2.72 -9.74
N PRO A 9 4.41 2.11 -10.80
CA PRO A 9 3.09 2.50 -11.27
C PRO A 9 2.08 2.26 -10.14
N GLU A 10 1.11 3.16 -10.02
CA GLU A 10 -0.07 2.92 -9.19
C GLU A 10 -0.80 1.65 -9.69
N PHE A 11 -1.31 0.85 -8.76
CA PHE A 11 -1.97 -0.41 -9.09
C PHE A 11 -3.17 -0.65 -8.19
N LYS A 12 -4.08 -1.52 -8.64
CA LYS A 12 -5.27 -1.89 -7.87
C LYS A 12 -5.11 -3.30 -7.33
N ILE A 13 -5.47 -3.49 -6.07
CA ILE A 13 -5.52 -4.80 -5.41
C ILE A 13 -6.95 -5.11 -4.99
N GLY A 14 -7.36 -6.36 -5.15
CA GLY A 14 -8.60 -6.88 -4.58
C GLY A 14 -8.31 -7.54 -3.24
N VAL A 15 -8.84 -6.99 -2.15
CA VAL A 15 -8.69 -7.54 -0.80
C VAL A 15 -10.04 -7.67 -0.11
N SER A 16 -10.18 -8.64 0.78
CA SER A 16 -11.40 -8.83 1.57
C SER A 16 -11.24 -8.16 2.93
N LEU A 17 -11.75 -6.94 3.07
CA LEU A 17 -11.77 -6.22 4.35
C LEU A 17 -13.10 -6.47 5.05
N ASN A 18 -13.07 -6.88 6.32
CA ASN A 18 -14.28 -7.19 7.10
C ASN A 18 -15.26 -8.16 6.40
N GLY A 19 -14.74 -9.10 5.59
CA GLY A 19 -15.55 -10.06 4.83
C GLY A 19 -16.22 -9.52 3.57
N GLN A 20 -15.92 -8.28 3.18
CA GLN A 20 -16.37 -7.67 1.93
C GLN A 20 -15.18 -7.50 0.98
N GLU A 21 -15.32 -7.99 -0.25
CA GLU A 21 -14.33 -7.77 -1.31
C GLU A 21 -14.31 -6.28 -1.68
N ARG A 22 -13.13 -5.67 -1.59
CA ARG A 22 -12.87 -4.27 -1.92
C ARG A 22 -11.72 -4.18 -2.90
N ASN A 23 -11.88 -3.30 -3.89
CA ASN A 23 -10.80 -2.95 -4.80
C ASN A 23 -10.13 -1.67 -4.32
N LEU A 24 -8.98 -1.82 -3.70
CA LEU A 24 -8.19 -0.70 -3.21
C LEU A 24 -7.20 -0.29 -4.29
N HIS A 25 -7.05 1.01 -4.47
CA HIS A 25 -6.05 1.59 -5.34
C HIS A 25 -4.84 1.96 -4.50
N ILE A 26 -3.70 1.35 -4.80
CA ILE A 26 -2.44 1.58 -4.12
C ILE A 26 -1.57 2.50 -4.95
N LYS A 27 -1.14 3.59 -4.32
CA LYS A 27 -0.13 4.48 -4.86
C LYS A 27 1.15 4.40 -4.01
N PRO A 28 2.21 3.78 -4.52
CA PRO A 28 3.51 3.82 -3.88
C PRO A 28 4.10 5.23 -3.95
N ASP A 29 4.69 5.68 -2.85
CA ASP A 29 5.29 7.00 -2.71
C ASP A 29 6.52 6.91 -1.78
N GLU A 30 7.37 7.91 -1.80
CA GLU A 30 8.64 7.90 -1.08
C GLU A 30 8.82 9.20 -0.31
N THR A 31 9.08 9.09 0.99
CA THR A 31 9.44 10.26 1.79
C THR A 31 10.80 10.79 1.33
N SER A 32 11.07 12.08 1.56
CA SER A 32 12.38 12.67 1.21
C SER A 32 13.59 12.00 1.91
N ASP A 33 13.33 11.23 2.97
CA ASP A 33 14.30 10.43 3.70
C ASP A 33 14.54 9.03 3.07
N GLY A 34 13.88 8.71 1.95
CA GLY A 34 14.02 7.43 1.24
C GLY A 34 13.20 6.28 1.84
N ILE A 35 12.20 6.58 2.66
CA ILE A 35 11.28 5.57 3.20
C ILE A 35 10.09 5.45 2.26
N GLU A 36 9.93 4.26 1.68
CA GLU A 36 8.78 3.90 0.84
C GLU A 36 7.52 3.69 1.69
N TYR A 37 6.43 4.29 1.26
CA TYR A 37 5.11 4.09 1.83
C TYR A 37 4.07 3.92 0.72
N PHE A 38 2.93 3.38 1.08
CA PHE A 38 1.87 3.04 0.15
C PHE A 38 0.60 3.74 0.60
N VAL A 39 0.11 4.63 -0.26
CA VAL A 39 -1.17 5.29 -0.07
C VAL A 39 -2.27 4.37 -0.58
N VAL A 40 -3.24 4.07 0.27
CA VAL A 40 -4.36 3.18 -0.02
C VAL A 40 -5.59 4.04 -0.23
N PHE A 41 -6.17 3.96 -1.41
CA PHE A 41 -7.42 4.62 -1.77
C PHE A 41 -8.55 3.59 -1.88
N ASP A 42 -9.69 3.87 -1.25
CA ASP A 42 -10.95 3.18 -1.47
C ASP A 42 -11.74 4.02 -2.49
N ASP A 43 -11.80 3.52 -3.72
CA ASP A 43 -12.39 4.23 -4.86
C ASP A 43 -11.64 5.55 -5.20
N GLU A 44 -12.21 6.71 -4.87
CA GLU A 44 -11.58 8.03 -5.01
C GLU A 44 -11.13 8.65 -3.67
N ASN A 45 -11.36 7.97 -2.54
CA ASN A 45 -11.06 8.49 -1.22
C ASN A 45 -9.81 7.84 -0.64
N GLU A 46 -8.92 8.65 -0.07
CA GLU A 46 -7.76 8.14 0.67
C GLU A 46 -8.26 7.44 1.95
N LEU A 47 -8.09 6.12 2.00
CA LEU A 47 -8.54 5.29 3.11
C LEU A 47 -7.52 5.30 4.25
N THR A 48 -6.25 5.08 3.90
CA THR A 48 -5.14 5.00 4.85
C THR A 48 -3.82 5.13 4.10
N GLN A 49 -2.72 5.24 4.84
CA GLN A 49 -1.39 5.01 4.31
C GLN A 49 -0.70 3.96 5.17
N ILE A 50 -0.05 3.01 4.51
CA ILE A 50 0.68 1.95 5.19
C ILE A 50 2.13 1.93 4.73
N ARG A 51 3.01 1.47 5.60
CA ARG A 51 4.43 1.29 5.29
C ARG A 51 4.91 -0.07 5.77
N LEU A 52 5.93 -0.59 5.09
CA LEU A 52 6.64 -1.78 5.54
C LEU A 52 7.76 -1.37 6.48
N GLU A 53 7.70 -1.81 7.73
CA GLU A 53 8.78 -1.57 8.68
C GLU A 53 9.95 -2.53 8.45
N ALA A 54 11.11 -2.19 9.01
CA ALA A 54 12.34 -2.97 8.86
C ALA A 54 12.21 -4.42 9.38
N GLU A 55 11.27 -4.67 10.29
CA GLU A 55 10.95 -5.99 10.83
C GLU A 55 10.09 -6.84 9.88
N GLY A 56 9.68 -6.29 8.72
CA GLY A 56 8.78 -6.94 7.78
C GLY A 56 7.31 -6.86 8.18
N LYS A 57 6.98 -6.00 9.16
CA LYS A 57 5.61 -5.76 9.62
C LYS A 57 5.00 -4.58 8.84
N TRP A 58 3.77 -4.75 8.38
CA TRP A 58 3.00 -3.66 7.79
C TRP A 58 2.34 -2.85 8.89
N GLU A 59 2.55 -1.55 8.88
CA GLU A 59 1.98 -0.62 9.86
C GLU A 59 1.23 0.50 9.14
N GLN A 60 0.04 0.82 9.64
CA GLN A 60 -0.70 2.00 9.19
C GLN A 60 -0.14 3.25 9.85
N MET A 61 0.03 4.31 9.06
CA MET A 61 0.48 5.61 9.53
C MET A 61 -0.68 6.43 10.09
N TRP A 62 -1.88 6.27 9.54
CA TRP A 62 -3.11 6.90 10.00
C TRP A 62 -4.33 6.15 9.46
N GLY A 63 -5.50 6.34 10.07
CA GLY A 63 -6.74 5.63 9.70
C GLY A 63 -7.24 4.75 10.84
N GLU A 64 -8.28 3.98 10.54
CA GLU A 64 -9.01 3.16 11.52
C GLU A 64 -9.01 1.67 11.12
N LEU A 65 -8.07 1.23 10.27
CA LEU A 65 -7.98 -0.17 9.89
C LEU A 65 -7.45 -1.03 11.04
N SER A 66 -7.93 -2.26 11.09
CA SER A 66 -7.44 -3.25 12.04
C SER A 66 -6.05 -3.76 11.61
N GLU A 67 -5.24 -4.25 12.54
CA GLU A 67 -3.94 -4.84 12.21
C GLU A 67 -4.06 -6.00 11.19
N GLU A 68 -5.16 -6.77 11.24
CA GLU A 68 -5.47 -7.82 10.26
C GLU A 68 -5.70 -7.24 8.85
N ASP A 69 -6.48 -6.16 8.73
CA ASP A 69 -6.75 -5.47 7.46
C ASP A 69 -5.45 -4.87 6.89
N VAL A 70 -4.64 -4.22 7.74
CA VAL A 70 -3.35 -3.63 7.36
C VAL A 70 -2.39 -4.70 6.83
N ASN A 71 -2.28 -5.83 7.52
CA ASN A 71 -1.47 -6.95 7.05
C ASN A 71 -1.99 -7.52 5.72
N THR A 72 -3.30 -7.70 5.59
CA THR A 72 -3.93 -8.19 4.36
C THR A 72 -3.59 -7.30 3.15
N ILE A 73 -3.70 -5.98 3.32
CA ILE A 73 -3.36 -4.98 2.29
C ILE A 73 -1.86 -5.05 1.97
N GLY A 74 -1.02 -5.06 3.00
CA GLY A 74 0.43 -5.11 2.86
C GLY A 74 0.94 -6.37 2.17
N GLU A 75 0.38 -7.54 2.49
CA GLU A 75 0.68 -8.79 1.82
C GLU A 75 0.26 -8.76 0.35
N ALA A 76 -0.91 -8.21 0.05
CA ALA A 76 -1.39 -8.06 -1.33
C ALA A 76 -0.49 -7.11 -2.15
N ILE A 77 -0.03 -6.00 -1.56
CA ILE A 77 0.97 -5.10 -2.14
C ILE A 77 2.28 -5.84 -2.38
N THR A 78 2.80 -6.53 -1.36
CA THR A 78 4.05 -7.30 -1.46
C THR A 78 3.98 -8.32 -2.59
N LYS A 79 2.85 -9.02 -2.70
CA LYS A 79 2.60 -10.00 -3.76
C LYS A 79 2.59 -9.32 -5.12
N GLN A 80 1.84 -8.23 -5.28
CA GLN A 80 1.74 -7.50 -6.55
C GLN A 80 3.10 -6.94 -7.01
N THR A 81 3.90 -6.42 -6.08
CA THR A 81 5.24 -5.88 -6.36
C THR A 81 6.27 -7.00 -6.63
N LYS A 82 6.16 -8.15 -5.96
CA LYS A 82 7.04 -9.31 -6.21
C LYS A 82 6.72 -10.06 -7.50
N ASP A 83 5.45 -10.16 -7.90
CA ASP A 83 5.03 -10.88 -9.11
C ASP A 83 5.50 -10.20 -10.40
N GLY A 84 5.91 -8.93 -10.34
CA GLY A 84 6.49 -8.20 -11.47
C GLY A 84 7.92 -8.62 -11.88
N ASN A 85 8.49 -9.66 -11.27
CA ASN A 85 9.85 -10.12 -11.54
C ASN A 85 9.94 -11.66 -11.65
N SER A 86 9.22 -12.25 -12.60
CA SER A 86 9.39 -13.65 -13.04
C SER A 86 9.74 -13.73 -14.52
#